data_AF-A0A967WIG4-F1
#
_entry.id   AF-A0A967WIG4-F1
#
_cell.length_a   1.000
_cell.length_b   1.000
_cell.length_c   1.000
_cell.angle_alpha   90.00
_cell.angle_beta   90.00
_cell.angle_gamma   90.00
#
_symmetry.space_group_name_H-M   'P 1'
#
loop_
_entity.id
_entity.type
_entity.pdbx_description
1 polymer ?
#
loop_
_entity_poly.entity_id
_entity_poly.type
_entity_poly.pdbx_seq_one_letter_code
_entity_poly.pdbx_strand_id
1 'polypeptide(L)' 'RVVVAEMNLGQIALEVERIVGRSKVLRVGRADGQIVTPDQIVDAMRAS' A
#
# COMPACT_ATOMS: atom_id res chain seq x y z
N ARG A 1 -3.93 -10.93 3.73
CA ARG A 1 -3.39 -9.55 3.91
C ARG A 1 -3.85 -8.72 2.71
N VAL A 2 -4.03 -7.42 2.87
CA VAL A 2 -4.46 -6.49 1.81
C VAL A 2 -3.28 -5.60 1.46
N VAL A 3 -2.92 -5.55 0.18
CA VAL A 3 -1.89 -4.62 -0.32
C VAL A 3 -2.60 -3.39 -0.88
N VAL A 4 -2.20 -2.21 -0.42
CA VAL A 4 -2.71 -0.94 -0.94
C VAL A 4 -1.55 -0.20 -1.59
N ALA A 5 -1.58 -0.15 -2.92
CA ALA A 5 -0.67 0.67 -3.71
C ALA A 5 -1.32 2.05 -3.95
N GLU A 6 -0.63 3.13 -3.57
CA GLU A 6 -1.15 4.49 -3.76
C GLU A 6 -0.02 5.49 -4.05
N MET A 7 -0.35 6.57 -4.77
CA MET A 7 0.59 7.64 -5.12
C MET A 7 0.34 8.92 -4.31
N ASN A 8 -0.29 8.77 -3.14
CA ASN A 8 -0.65 9.85 -2.23
C ASN A 8 -0.18 9.52 -0.80
N LEU A 9 -0.54 10.38 0.16
CA LEU A 9 -0.08 10.30 1.56
C LEU A 9 -0.93 9.41 2.49
N GLY A 10 -1.76 8.50 1.97
CA GLY A 10 -2.52 7.60 2.84
C GLY A 10 -4.02 7.54 2.63
N GLN A 11 -4.61 8.31 1.70
CA GLN A 11 -6.06 8.49 1.64
C GLN A 11 -6.81 7.15 1.53
N ILE A 12 -6.35 6.25 0.67
CA ILE A 12 -6.96 4.92 0.51
C ILE A 12 -6.42 3.96 1.57
N ALA A 13 -5.11 3.99 1.85
CA ALA A 13 -4.53 3.09 2.83
C ALA A 13 -5.15 3.25 4.23
N LEU A 14 -5.39 4.49 4.68
CA LEU A 14 -6.01 4.77 5.96
C LEU A 14 -7.46 4.28 6.01
N GLU A 15 -8.22 4.43 4.93
CA GLU A 15 -9.60 3.96 4.87
C GLU A 15 -9.70 2.43 4.89
N VAL A 16 -8.81 1.76 4.17
CA VAL A 16 -8.71 0.29 4.21
C VAL A 16 -8.29 -0.18 5.60
N GLU A 17 -7.28 0.45 6.22
CA GLU A 17 -6.86 0.14 7.59
C GLU A 17 -7.97 0.30 8.61
N ARG A 18 -8.80 1.34 8.47
CA ARG A 18 -9.96 1.60 9.32
C ARG A 18 -10.99 0.47 9.27
N ILE A 19 -11.18 -0.15 8.10
CA ILE A 19 -12.18 -1.21 7.88
C ILE A 19 -11.66 -2.58 8.32
N VAL A 20 -10.44 -2.95 7.90
CA VAL A 20 -9.95 -4.34 8.09
C VAL A 20 -8.98 -4.50 9.26
N GLY A 21 -8.49 -3.39 9.82
CA GLY A 21 -7.46 -3.33 10.85
C GLY A 21 -6.05 -3.18 10.27
N ARG A 22 -5.27 -2.27 10.86
CA ARG A 22 -3.91 -1.90 10.39
C ARG A 22 -2.96 -3.08 10.21
N SER A 23 -3.01 -4.08 11.10
CA SER A 23 -2.15 -5.27 11.03
C SER A 23 -2.39 -6.16 9.80
N LYS A 24 -3.52 -5.96 9.09
CA LYS A 24 -3.86 -6.72 7.88
C LYS A 24 -3.47 -6.00 6.59
N VAL A 25 -2.98 -4.75 6.67
CA VAL A 25 -2.70 -3.89 5.51
C VAL A 25 -1.20 -3.71 5.33
N LEU A 26 -0.74 -3.93 4.10
CA LEU A 26 0.60 -3.60 3.65
C LEU A 26 0.50 -2.41 2.69
N ARG A 27 1.18 -1.30 3.02
CA ARG A 27 1.17 -0.09 2.19
C ARG A 27 2.34 -0.12 1.20
N VAL A 28 2.06 0.18 -0.06
CA VAL A 28 3.05 0.42 -1.12
C VAL A 28 2.81 1.82 -1.68
N GLY A 29 3.35 2.82 -0.99
CA GLY A 29 3.08 4.23 -1.26
C GLY A 29 4.22 4.93 -1.98
N ARG A 30 3.90 5.90 -2.84
CA ARG A 30 4.80 6.97 -3.30
C ARG A 30 4.14 8.33 -3.11
N ALA A 31 4.94 9.38 -2.93
CA ALA A 31 4.47 10.77 -2.87
C ALA A 31 5.40 11.74 -3.61
N ASP A 32 6.32 11.19 -4.41
CA ASP A 32 7.39 11.87 -5.15
C ASP A 32 7.03 12.12 -6.63
N GLY A 33 5.77 11.86 -7.02
CA GLY A 33 5.29 11.95 -8.40
C GLY A 33 5.70 10.78 -9.30
N GLN A 34 6.44 9.79 -8.78
CA GLN A 34 6.79 8.59 -9.52
C GLN A 34 5.71 7.51 -9.38
N ILE A 35 5.52 6.70 -10.43
CA ILE A 35 4.54 5.62 -10.42
C ILE A 35 5.03 4.46 -9.55
N VAL A 36 4.11 3.86 -8.78
CA VAL A 36 4.35 2.57 -8.12
C VAL A 36 4.37 1.47 -9.19
N THR A 37 5.50 0.79 -9.36
CA THR A 37 5.63 -0.25 -10.39
C THR A 37 4.98 -1.57 -9.95
N PRO A 38 4.58 -2.44 -10.89
CA PRO A 38 4.12 -3.79 -10.57
C PRO A 38 5.12 -4.58 -9.72
N ASP A 39 6.42 -4.48 -10.02
CA ASP A 39 7.47 -5.18 -9.26
C ASP A 39 7.52 -4.74 -7.79
N GLN A 40 7.36 -3.44 -7.50
CA GLN A 40 7.30 -2.95 -6.12
C GLN A 40 6.13 -3.56 -5.33
N ILE A 41 4.99 -3.80 -5.99
CA ILE A 41 3.83 -4.45 -5.38
C ILE A 41 4.15 -5.93 -5.11
N VAL A 42 4.75 -6.62 -6.08
CA VAL A 42 5.12 -8.04 -5.96
C VAL A 42 6.17 -8.24 -4.85
N ASP A 43 7.17 -7.37 -4.77
CA ASP A 43 8.21 -7.44 -3.74
C ASP A 43 7.63 -7.24 -2.34
N ALA A 44 6.70 -6.29 -2.19
CA ALA A 44 5.98 -6.09 -0.94
C ALA A 44 5.19 -7.35 -0.54
N MET A 45 4.51 -8.01 -1.49
CA MET A 45 3.81 -9.28 -1.22
C MET A 45 4.73 -10.40 -0.77
N ARG A 46 5.96 -10.46 -1.29
CA ARG A 46 6.96 -11.50 -0.95
C ARG A 46 7.64 -11.29 0.39
N ALA A 47 7.84 -10.04 0.80
CA ALA A 47 8.53 -9.70 2.05
C ALA A 47 7.67 -9.88 3.32
N SER A 48 6.40 -10.27 3.15
CA SER A 48 5.36 -10.16 4.18
C SER A 48 4.98 -11.52 4.79
#